data_AF-A0A8X7QCT9-F1
#
_entry.id   AF-A0A8X7QCT9-F1
#
_cell.length_a   1.000
_cell.length_b   1.000
_cell.length_c   1.000
_cell.angle_alpha   90.00
_cell.angle_beta   90.00
_cell.angle_gamma   90.00
#
_symmetry.space_group_name_H-M   'P 1'
#
loop_
_entity.id
_entity.type
_entity.pdbx_description
1 polymer ?
#
loop_
_entity_poly.entity_id
_entity_poly.type
_entity_poly.pdbx_seq_one_letter_code
_entity_poly.pdbx_strand_id
1 'polypeptide(L)'
;MQKRVLSKAKPVLIKNTKERMINLNFPQSIKIADLGCASGQNTFLTMSEIVNTINLSCQQWNQKPPEIDCCLNDLPNNDFNTTF
;
A
#
# COMPACT_ATOMS: atom_id res chain seq x y z
N MET A 1 -14.86 -12.48 5.10
CA MET A 1 -15.55 -11.49 4.22
C MET A 1 -14.56 -10.48 3.63
N GLN A 2 -13.81 -9.73 4.44
CA GLN A 2 -12.86 -8.70 3.99
C GLN A 2 -11.82 -9.17 2.94
N LYS A 3 -11.19 -10.34 3.13
CA LYS A 3 -10.24 -10.92 2.14
C LYS A 3 -10.81 -11.05 0.72
N ARG A 4 -12.11 -11.37 0.58
CA ARG A 4 -12.76 -11.46 -0.74
C ARG A 4 -12.95 -10.08 -1.38
N VAL A 5 -13.25 -9.07 -0.57
CA VAL A 5 -13.36 -7.68 -1.03
C VAL A 5 -11.98 -7.17 -1.48
N LEU A 6 -10.93 -7.43 -0.69
CA LEU A 6 -9.55 -7.09 -1.07
C LEU A 6 -9.15 -7.74 -2.40
N SER A 7 -9.47 -9.01 -2.61
CA SER A 7 -9.21 -9.70 -3.88
C SER A 7 -9.91 -9.03 -5.06
N LYS A 8 -11.14 -8.53 -4.89
CA LYS A 8 -11.88 -7.79 -5.94
C LYS A 8 -11.34 -6.39 -6.17
N ALA A 9 -10.84 -5.72 -5.13
CA ALA A 9 -10.28 -4.37 -5.22
C ALA A 9 -8.83 -4.33 -5.72
N LYS A 10 -8.08 -5.44 -5.56
CA LYS A 10 -6.67 -5.57 -5.92
C LYS A 10 -6.33 -5.10 -7.35
N PRO A 11 -7.08 -5.42 -8.41
CA PRO A 11 -6.78 -4.93 -9.76
C PRO A 11 -6.82 -3.40 -9.86
N VAL A 12 -7.78 -2.76 -9.20
CA VAL A 12 -7.92 -1.29 -9.17
C VAL A 12 -6.78 -0.66 -8.37
N LEU A 13 -6.42 -1.26 -7.24
CA LEU A 13 -5.30 -0.82 -6.41
C LEU A 13 -3.98 -0.83 -7.19
N ILE A 14 -3.68 -1.94 -7.88
CA ILE A 14 -2.47 -2.08 -8.70
C ILE A 14 -2.46 -1.03 -9.81
N LYS A 15 -3.56 -0.92 -10.57
CA LYS A 15 -3.67 0.03 -11.68
C LYS A 15 -3.39 1.46 -11.23
N ASN A 16 -4.08 1.92 -10.19
CA ASN A 16 -3.96 3.30 -9.70
C ASN A 16 -2.57 3.58 -9.12
N THR A 17 -1.94 2.59 -8.48
CA THR A 17 -0.57 2.73 -7.95
C THR A 17 0.42 2.91 -9.09
N LYS A 18 0.34 2.09 -10.15
CA LYS A 18 1.21 2.22 -11.34
C LYS A 18 1.04 3.57 -12.02
N GLU A 19 -0.20 3.99 -12.24
CA GLU A 19 -0.52 5.29 -12.86
C GLU A 19 0.04 6.45 -12.03
N ARG A 20 -0.09 6.40 -10.70
CA ARG A 20 0.52 7.41 -9.81
C ARG A 20 2.05 7.44 -9.91
N MET A 21 2.72 6.29 -9.94
CA MET A 21 4.19 6.24 -10.06
C MET A 21 4.66 6.91 -11.35
N ILE A 22 3.97 6.66 -12.47
CA ILE A 22 4.27 7.27 -13.76
C ILE A 22 3.98 8.77 -13.73
N ASN A 23 2.79 9.17 -13.26
CA ASN A 23 2.36 10.57 -13.23
C ASN A 23 3.21 11.45 -12.32
N LEU A 24 3.74 10.89 -11.23
CA LEU A 24 4.64 11.57 -10.30
C LEU A 24 6.12 11.45 -10.72
N ASN A 25 6.39 10.85 -11.88
CA ASN A 25 7.72 10.67 -12.43
C ASN A 25 8.69 10.01 -11.44
N PHE A 26 8.24 8.93 -10.79
CA PHE A 26 9.01 8.10 -9.86
C PHE A 26 9.69 8.92 -8.76
N PRO A 27 8.93 9.45 -7.79
CA PRO A 27 9.46 10.31 -6.74
C PRO A 27 10.46 9.55 -5.86
N GLN A 28 11.34 10.29 -5.15
CA GLN A 28 12.32 9.69 -4.24
C GLN A 28 11.70 9.18 -2.92
N SER A 29 10.53 9.71 -2.54
CA SER A 29 9.85 9.36 -1.29
C SER A 29 8.34 9.27 -1.50
N ILE A 30 7.70 8.29 -0.88
CA ILE A 30 6.26 8.06 -0.94
C ILE A 30 5.73 7.77 0.47
N LYS A 31 4.60 8.39 0.80
CA LYS A 31 3.84 8.07 2.00
C LYS A 31 2.54 7.35 1.61
N ILE A 32 2.25 6.24 2.25
CA ILE A 32 1.05 5.42 2.05
C ILE A 32 0.31 5.35 3.38
N ALA A 33 -1.00 5.54 3.36
CA ALA A 33 -1.84 5.45 4.56
C ALA A 33 -2.99 4.46 4.34
N ASP A 34 -3.19 3.55 5.29
CA ASP A 34 -4.37 2.70 5.38
C ASP A 34 -5.32 3.28 6.43
N LEU A 35 -6.51 3.68 6.01
CA LEU A 35 -7.49 4.38 6.81
C LEU A 35 -8.62 3.42 7.21
N GLY A 36 -8.69 3.08 8.49
CA GLY A 36 -9.53 2.01 9.01
C GLY A 36 -8.84 0.65 8.91
N CYS A 37 -7.58 0.57 9.36
CA CYS A 37 -6.74 -0.62 9.23
C CYS A 37 -7.25 -1.85 10.03
N ALA A 38 -8.09 -1.61 11.05
CA ALA A 38 -8.47 -2.56 12.07
C ALA A 38 -7.24 -3.23 12.71
N SER A 39 -7.47 -4.32 13.44
CA SER A 39 -6.43 -5.15 14.04
C SER A 39 -6.42 -6.50 13.30
N GLY A 40 -5.50 -6.68 12.36
CA GLY A 40 -5.37 -7.94 11.62
C GLY A 40 -4.49 -7.91 10.38
N GLN A 41 -4.18 -9.09 9.84
CA GLN A 41 -3.25 -9.28 8.70
C GLN A 41 -3.67 -8.61 7.39
N ASN A 42 -4.93 -8.20 7.26
CA ASN A 42 -5.46 -7.65 6.01
C ASN A 42 -4.77 -6.34 5.60
N THR A 43 -4.45 -5.49 6.57
CA THR A 43 -3.69 -4.25 6.35
C THR A 43 -2.29 -4.53 5.80
N PHE A 44 -1.57 -5.49 6.37
CA PHE A 44 -0.25 -5.87 5.88
C PHE A 44 -0.28 -6.44 4.46
N LEU A 45 -1.30 -7.24 4.12
CA LEU A 45 -1.48 -7.76 2.77
C LEU A 45 -1.71 -6.63 1.76
N THR A 46 -2.54 -5.65 2.09
CA THR A 46 -2.81 -4.49 1.23
C THR A 46 -1.57 -3.63 1.07
N MET A 47 -0.89 -3.27 2.16
CA MET A 47 0.33 -2.48 2.12
C MET A 47 1.45 -3.16 1.33
N SER A 48 1.65 -4.46 1.54
CA SER A 48 2.65 -5.23 0.80
C SER A 48 2.36 -5.25 -0.70
N GLU A 49 1.09 -5.34 -1.11
CA GLU A 49 0.72 -5.29 -2.52
C GLU A 49 1.06 -3.94 -3.16
N ILE A 50 0.83 -2.83 -2.44
CA ILE A 50 1.19 -1.48 -2.92
C ILE A 50 2.71 -1.34 -3.05
N VAL A 51 3.45 -1.70 -2.01
CA VAL A 51 4.92 -1.64 -1.99
C VAL A 51 5.52 -2.49 -3.12
N ASN A 52 5.04 -3.72 -3.30
CA ASN A 52 5.47 -4.59 -4.39
C ASN A 52 5.16 -3.98 -5.75
N THR A 53 3.98 -3.38 -5.91
CA THR A 53 3.60 -2.70 -7.16
C THR A 53 4.54 -1.53 -7.46
N ILE A 54 4.87 -0.71 -6.45
CA ILE A 54 5.83 0.40 -6.57
C ILE A 54 7.20 -0.11 -7.01
N ASN A 55 7.73 -1.14 -6.33
CA ASN A 55 9.04 -1.70 -6.62
C ASN A 55 9.12 -2.28 -8.03
N LEU A 56 8.10 -3.05 -8.44
CA LEU A 56 8.01 -3.61 -9.79
C LEU A 56 7.89 -2.50 -10.86
N SER A 57 7.12 -1.44 -10.59
CA SER A 57 7.04 -0.28 -11.47
C SER A 57 8.40 0.40 -11.62
N CYS A 58 9.13 0.63 -10.53
CA CYS A 58 10.46 1.23 -10.60
C CYS A 58 11.42 0.35 -11.42
N GLN A 59 11.44 -0.95 -11.17
CA GLN A 59 12.25 -1.90 -11.92
C GLN A 59 11.94 -1.90 -13.43
N GLN A 60 10.66 -1.89 -13.81
CA GLN A 60 10.23 -1.88 -15.20
C GLN A 60 10.69 -0.63 -15.97
N TRP A 61 10.80 0.51 -15.28
CA TRP A 61 11.20 1.79 -15.86
C TRP A 61 12.66 2.15 -15.57
N ASN A 62 13.45 1.20 -15.06
CA ASN A 62 14.85 1.38 -14.65
C ASN A 62 15.05 2.57 -13.68
N GLN A 63 14.10 2.76 -12.76
CA GLN A 63 14.11 3.77 -11.72
C GLN A 63 14.55 3.18 -10.39
N LYS A 64 15.10 4.03 -9.52
CA LYS A 64 15.41 3.63 -8.15
C LYS A 64 14.11 3.55 -7.33
N PRO A 65 13.93 2.50 -6.51
CA PRO A 65 12.81 2.46 -5.57
C PRO A 65 12.83 3.66 -4.61
N PRO A 66 11.67 4.23 -4.28
CA PRO A 66 11.56 5.32 -3.31
C PRO A 66 11.78 4.84 -1.88
N GLU A 67 12.06 5.78 -0.98
CA GLU A 67 11.77 5.61 0.45
C GLU A 67 10.26 5.54 0.65
N ILE A 68 9.79 4.54 1.40
CA ILE A 68 8.36 4.31 1.60
C ILE A 68 8.03 4.39 3.10
N ASP A 69 7.17 5.34 3.44
CA ASP A 69 6.59 5.51 4.77
C ASP A 69 5.15 4.96 4.77
N CYS A 70 4.89 3.96 5.61
CA CYS A 70 3.59 3.31 5.73
C CYS A 70 2.92 3.69 7.06
N CYS A 71 1.80 4.40 6.97
CA CYS A 71 0.99 4.82 8.10
C CYS A 71 -0.26 3.92 8.24
N LEU A 72 -0.45 3.32 9.42
CA LEU A 72 -1.67 2.57 9.75
C LEU A 72 -2.53 3.42 10.68
N ASN A 73 -3.75 3.74 10.26
CA ASN A 73 -4.63 4.63 10.99
C ASN A 73 -5.98 3.96 11.27
N ASP A 74 -6.43 4.06 12.51
CA ASP A 74 -7.77 3.67 12.96
C ASP A 74 -8.18 4.52 14.17
N LEU A 75 -9.39 4.30 14.68
CA LEU A 75 -9.90 4.91 15.89
C LEU A 75 -9.02 4.58 17.11
N PRO A 76 -9.00 5.43 18.15
CA PRO A 76 -8.20 5.20 19.37
C PRO A 76 -8.45 3.88 20.08
N ASN A 77 -9.62 3.27 19.85
CA ASN A 77 -10.03 1.99 20.44
C ASN A 77 -9.50 0.77 19.70
N ASN A 78 -8.83 0.94 18.55
CA ASN A 78 -8.21 -0.17 17.83
C ASN A 78 -7.02 -0.75 18.61
N ASP A 79 -6.88 -2.08 18.59
CA ASP A 79 -5.77 -2.75 19.25
C ASP A 79 -4.53 -2.78 18.35
N PHE A 80 -3.80 -1.66 18.32
CA PHE A 80 -2.53 -1.57 17.60
C PHE A 80 -1.45 -2.52 18.15
N ASN A 81 -1.52 -2.97 19.40
CA ASN A 81 -0.54 -3.90 19.98
C ASN A 81 -0.63 -5.31 19.38
N THR A 82 -1.77 -5.67 18.78
CA THR A 82 -1.88 -6.93 18.02
C THR A 82 -1.42 -6.80 16.57
N THR A 83 -1.15 -5.56 16.14
CA THR A 83 -0.72 -5.23 14.79
C THR A 83 0.81 -5.14 14.71
N PHE A 84 1.47 -4.65 15.77
CA PHE A 84 2.93 -4.53 15.92
C PHE A 84 3.48 -5.52 16.94
#